data_AF-A0A936AQR6-F1
#
_entry.id   AF-A0A936AQR6-F1
#
_cell.length_a   1.000
_cell.length_b   1.000
_cell.length_c   1.000
_cell.angle_alpha   90.00
_cell.angle_beta   90.00
_cell.angle_gamma   90.00
#
_symmetry.space_group_name_H-M   'P 1'
#
loop_
_entity.id
_entity.type
_entity.pdbx_description
1 polymer ?
#
loop_
_entity_poly.entity_id
_entity_poly.type
_entity_poly.pdbx_seq_one_letter_code
_entity_poly.pdbx_strand_id
1 'polypeptide(L)'
;MSAVEHPDGRVERIADIVPDLDYDPANRRLRGGQLDCTMADGSVRVITLEAMSETGFHLGAGLYFGFEGNYHGDWRGKRHADGERIDDCTTFENTRRLHQIRDTVIRIHDPVGGGSGWGNWQPIIIGDHRRSGLKAADSFW
;
A
#
# COMPACT_ATOMS: atom_id res chain seq x y z
N MET A 1 -3.80 16.70 -1.19
CA MET A 1 -3.36 17.43 -2.40
C MET A 1 -1.93 17.00 -2.68
N SER A 2 -1.67 16.42 -3.85
CA SER A 2 -0.37 15.82 -4.18
C SER A 2 0.57 16.86 -4.80
N ALA A 3 1.86 16.80 -4.48
CA ALA A 3 2.88 17.71 -4.99
C ALA A 3 4.28 17.13 -4.87
N VAL A 4 5.22 17.71 -5.61
CA VAL A 4 6.65 17.58 -5.36
C VAL A 4 7.12 18.83 -4.62
N GLU A 5 7.75 18.63 -3.47
CA GLU A 5 8.28 19.69 -2.62
C GLU A 5 9.80 19.75 -2.75
N HIS A 6 10.35 20.95 -2.93
CA HIS A 6 11.78 21.17 -3.16
C HIS A 6 12.46 21.79 -1.92
N PRO A 7 13.78 21.59 -1.74
CA PRO A 7 14.52 22.16 -0.60
C PRO A 7 14.51 23.70 -0.52
N ASP A 8 14.30 24.38 -1.65
CA ASP A 8 14.19 25.83 -1.75
C ASP A 8 12.77 26.36 -1.41
N GLY A 9 11.86 25.47 -1.01
CA GLY A 9 10.47 25.79 -0.68
C GLY A 9 9.54 25.87 -1.88
N ARG A 10 10.01 25.63 -3.10
CA ARG A 10 9.15 25.53 -4.28
C ARG A 10 8.28 24.28 -4.18
N VAL A 11 7.03 24.39 -4.64
CA VAL A 11 6.05 23.30 -4.66
C VAL A 11 5.52 23.16 -6.09
N GLU A 12 5.76 22.02 -6.72
CA GLU A 12 5.18 21.66 -8.02
C GLU A 12 3.93 20.81 -7.79
N ARG A 13 2.75 21.32 -8.16
CA ARG A 13 1.49 20.61 -7.94
C ARG A 13 1.29 19.49 -8.95
N ILE A 14 0.78 18.35 -8.46
CA ILE A 14 0.33 17.23 -9.29
C ILE A 14 -1.19 17.35 -9.43
N ALA A 15 -1.66 17.47 -10.67
CA ALA A 15 -3.06 17.63 -11.03
C ALA A 15 -3.80 16.29 -11.13
N ASP A 16 -3.12 15.24 -11.58
CA ASP A 16 -3.68 13.88 -11.68
C ASP A 16 -2.60 12.82 -11.43
N ILE A 17 -3.00 11.65 -10.95
CA ILE A 17 -2.13 10.50 -10.73
C ILE A 17 -2.84 9.26 -11.27
N VAL A 18 -2.27 8.65 -12.30
CA VAL A 18 -2.73 7.37 -12.82
C VAL A 18 -1.78 6.26 -12.34
N PRO A 19 -2.22 5.40 -11.41
CA PRO A 19 -1.38 4.31 -10.92
C PRO A 19 -1.34 3.16 -11.92
N ASP A 20 -0.13 2.74 -12.28
CA ASP A 20 0.17 1.49 -12.96
C ASP A 20 0.94 0.61 -11.97
N LEU A 21 0.20 -0.17 -11.16
CA LEU A 21 0.76 -0.97 -10.07
C LEU A 21 0.62 -2.49 -10.33
N ASP A 22 1.62 -3.26 -9.89
CA ASP A 22 1.57 -4.72 -9.90
C ASP A 22 1.32 -5.29 -8.50
N TYR A 23 0.50 -6.34 -8.46
CA TYR A 23 0.07 -6.99 -7.25
C TYR A 23 0.26 -8.51 -7.34
N ASP A 24 0.49 -9.13 -6.20
CA ASP A 24 0.52 -10.57 -6.10
C ASP A 24 -0.88 -11.17 -6.31
N PRO A 25 -1.07 -12.13 -7.23
CA PRO A 25 -2.38 -12.71 -7.49
C PRO A 25 -2.94 -13.53 -6.33
N ALA A 26 -2.08 -14.09 -5.47
CA ALA A 26 -2.48 -14.97 -4.38
C ALA A 26 -2.93 -14.20 -3.14
N ASN A 27 -2.35 -13.03 -2.88
CA ASN A 27 -2.60 -12.28 -1.64
C ASN A 27 -2.79 -10.77 -1.82
N ARG A 28 -2.86 -10.27 -3.06
CA ARG A 28 -3.09 -8.86 -3.40
C ARG A 28 -2.04 -7.90 -2.85
N ARG A 29 -0.86 -8.40 -2.43
CA ARG A 29 0.26 -7.56 -1.97
C ARG A 29 0.83 -6.74 -3.12
N LEU A 30 1.07 -5.45 -2.90
CA LEU A 30 1.83 -4.63 -3.85
C LEU A 30 3.23 -5.19 -4.07
N ARG A 31 3.68 -5.24 -5.32
CA ARG A 31 5.05 -5.60 -5.69
C ARG A 31 5.85 -4.39 -6.18
N GLY A 32 5.17 -3.43 -6.79
CA GLY A 32 5.78 -2.23 -7.35
C GLY A 32 4.92 -1.64 -8.44
N GLY A 33 5.53 -0.80 -9.26
CA GLY A 33 4.91 -0.22 -10.45
C GLY A 33 5.40 1.20 -10.71
N GLN A 34 4.55 1.97 -11.38
CA GLN A 34 4.78 3.37 -11.63
C GLN A 34 3.50 4.19 -11.43
N LEU A 35 3.69 5.49 -11.30
CA LEU A 35 2.65 6.49 -11.23
C LEU A 35 2.89 7.46 -12.38
N ASP A 36 1.90 7.61 -13.26
CA ASP A 36 1.91 8.63 -14.28
C ASP A 36 1.27 9.89 -13.69
N CYS A 37 2.11 10.83 -13.25
CA CYS A 37 1.66 12.08 -12.63
C CYS A 37 1.50 13.16 -13.70
N THR A 38 0.29 13.68 -13.89
CA THR A 38 0.09 14.89 -14.68
C THR A 38 0.36 16.09 -13.78
N MET A 39 1.34 16.91 -14.13
CA MET A 39 1.72 18.11 -13.40
C MET A 39 0.74 19.25 -13.70
N ALA A 40 0.75 20.31 -12.88
CA ALA A 40 -0.16 21.45 -13.06
C ALA A 40 0.02 22.22 -14.38
N ASP A 41 1.20 22.13 -15.02
CA ASP A 41 1.47 22.70 -16.34
C ASP A 41 1.06 21.76 -17.51
N GLY A 42 0.51 20.58 -17.20
CA GLY A 42 0.10 19.57 -18.17
C GLY A 42 1.21 18.61 -18.60
N SER A 43 2.45 18.78 -18.12
CA SER A 43 3.52 17.82 -18.35
C SER A 43 3.26 16.50 -17.61
N VAL A 44 3.85 15.41 -18.09
CA VAL A 44 3.76 14.09 -17.45
C VAL A 44 5.09 13.76 -16.79
N ARG A 45 5.04 13.39 -15.50
CA ARG A 45 6.18 12.94 -14.69
C ARG A 45 5.92 11.53 -14.20
N VAL A 46 6.68 10.57 -14.72
CA VAL A 46 6.58 9.16 -14.30
C VAL A 46 7.40 8.96 -13.03
N ILE A 47 6.77 8.45 -11.97
CA ILE A 47 7.45 8.09 -10.71
C ILE A 47 7.39 6.57 -10.57
N THR A 48 8.53 5.92 -10.42
CA THR A 48 8.62 4.46 -10.23
C THR A 48 8.69 4.10 -8.76
N LEU A 49 8.09 2.98 -8.38
CA LEU A 49 8.16 2.44 -7.03
C LEU A 49 8.30 0.91 -7.03
N GLU A 50 9.02 0.40 -6.05
CA GLU A 50 9.18 -1.04 -5.81
C GLU A 50 9.00 -1.36 -4.32
N ALA A 51 8.37 -2.50 -4.01
CA ALA A 51 8.38 -3.01 -2.65
C ALA A 51 9.79 -3.50 -2.31
N MET A 52 10.34 -3.02 -1.19
CA MET A 52 11.72 -3.33 -0.78
C MET A 52 11.91 -4.78 -0.33
N SER A 53 10.83 -5.41 0.07
CA SER A 53 10.82 -6.78 0.56
C SER A 53 9.41 -7.35 0.50
N GLU A 54 9.33 -8.64 0.78
CA GLU A 54 8.08 -9.35 0.99
C GLU A 54 7.44 -9.06 2.35
N THR A 55 8.21 -8.42 3.24
CA THR A 55 7.80 -8.07 4.59
C THR A 55 6.99 -6.78 4.62
N GLY A 56 6.19 -6.64 5.67
CA GLY A 56 5.38 -5.47 5.97
C GLY A 56 4.56 -5.75 7.22
N PHE A 57 4.02 -4.71 7.84
CA PHE A 57 3.20 -4.86 9.04
C PHE A 57 1.73 -4.96 8.62
N HIS A 58 1.12 -6.14 8.77
CA HIS A 58 -0.31 -6.31 8.54
C HIS A 58 -1.10 -5.48 9.54
N LEU A 59 -1.91 -4.57 9.03
CA LEU A 59 -2.64 -3.66 9.92
C LEU A 59 -3.83 -4.35 10.60
N GLY A 60 -4.36 -5.44 10.04
CA GLY A 60 -5.40 -6.24 10.71
C GLY A 60 -4.94 -6.78 12.07
N ALA A 61 -3.69 -7.24 12.18
CA ALA A 61 -3.12 -7.65 13.48
C ALA A 61 -2.98 -6.48 14.47
N GLY A 62 -2.88 -5.25 13.95
CA GLY A 62 -2.97 -4.00 14.73
C GLY A 62 -4.41 -3.53 15.01
N LEU A 63 -5.40 -4.37 14.69
CA LEU A 63 -6.85 -4.14 14.81
C LEU A 63 -7.40 -3.04 13.89
N TYR A 64 -6.63 -2.57 12.91
CA TYR A 64 -7.15 -1.64 11.90
C TYR A 64 -8.15 -2.37 11.01
N PHE A 65 -9.29 -1.72 10.76
CA PHE A 65 -10.46 -2.30 10.07
C PHE A 65 -11.15 -3.47 10.78
N GLY A 66 -10.72 -3.77 12.01
CA GLY A 66 -11.32 -4.78 12.88
C GLY A 66 -10.72 -6.17 12.68
N PHE A 67 -10.46 -6.89 13.77
CA PHE A 67 -9.87 -8.22 13.72
C PHE A 67 -10.34 -9.04 14.92
N GLU A 68 -10.90 -10.23 14.63
CA GLU A 68 -11.47 -11.14 15.65
C GLU A 68 -12.44 -10.46 16.63
N GLY A 69 -13.29 -9.58 16.09
CA GLY A 69 -14.33 -8.87 16.85
C GLY A 69 -13.85 -7.63 17.61
N ASN A 70 -12.60 -7.19 17.42
CA ASN A 70 -12.02 -6.03 18.11
C ASN A 70 -11.52 -5.00 17.13
N TYR A 71 -11.50 -3.73 17.53
CA TYR A 71 -11.07 -2.60 16.72
C TYR A 71 -9.91 -1.84 17.34
N HIS A 72 -9.14 -1.17 16.48
CA HIS A 72 -8.05 -0.30 16.90
C HIS A 72 -8.58 0.81 17.82
N GLY A 73 -8.01 0.90 19.03
CA GLY A 73 -8.41 1.87 20.05
C GLY A 73 -9.48 1.38 21.05
N ASP A 74 -9.97 0.14 20.92
CA ASP A 74 -10.96 -0.41 21.85
C ASP A 74 -10.42 -0.49 23.28
N TRP A 75 -11.26 -0.09 24.25
CA TRP A 75 -10.98 -0.34 25.65
C TRP A 75 -11.20 -1.82 25.99
N ARG A 76 -10.12 -2.50 26.41
CA ARG A 76 -10.11 -3.94 26.70
C ARG A 76 -10.21 -4.28 28.19
N GLY A 77 -10.53 -3.28 29.03
CA GLY A 77 -10.49 -3.40 30.48
C GLY A 77 -9.16 -2.98 31.09
N LYS A 78 -9.10 -2.90 32.42
CA LYS A 78 -7.94 -2.35 33.16
C LYS A 78 -6.64 -3.15 32.95
N ARG A 79 -6.76 -4.44 32.66
CA ARG A 79 -5.64 -5.33 32.37
C ARG A 79 -6.08 -6.33 31.31
N HIS A 80 -5.44 -6.28 30.16
CA HIS A 80 -5.70 -7.17 29.04
C HIS A 80 -4.36 -7.60 28.45
N ALA A 81 -4.24 -8.89 28.14
CA ALA A 81 -3.10 -9.48 27.46
C ALA A 81 -3.66 -10.43 26.40
N ASP A 82 -3.16 -10.30 25.18
CA ASP A 82 -3.61 -11.03 24.01
C ASP A 82 -2.45 -11.11 23.01
N GLY A 83 -2.56 -11.99 22.03
CA GLY A 83 -1.58 -12.16 20.97
C GLY A 83 -1.66 -13.53 20.33
N GLU A 84 -1.37 -13.56 19.05
CA GLU A 84 -1.21 -14.80 18.29
C GLU A 84 0.03 -14.72 17.41
N ARG A 85 0.45 -15.89 16.91
CA ARG A 85 1.50 -16.00 15.90
C ARG A 85 0.89 -16.60 14.65
N ILE A 86 1.03 -15.89 13.53
CA ILE A 86 0.65 -16.38 12.20
C ILE A 86 1.94 -16.68 11.47
N ASP A 87 2.15 -17.96 11.14
CA ASP A 87 3.43 -18.44 10.62
C ASP A 87 3.68 -17.99 9.17
N ASP A 88 2.62 -17.93 8.36
CA ASP A 88 2.69 -17.52 6.95
C ASP A 88 1.55 -16.57 6.59
N CYS A 89 1.86 -15.27 6.53
CA CYS A 89 0.93 -14.23 6.14
C CYS A 89 0.83 -14.03 4.61
N THR A 90 1.42 -14.92 3.81
CA THR A 90 1.34 -14.87 2.35
C THR A 90 0.21 -15.71 1.78
N THR A 91 -0.37 -16.61 2.58
CA THR A 91 -1.52 -17.42 2.15
C THR A 91 -2.74 -16.53 1.94
N PHE A 92 -3.60 -16.95 1.00
CA PHE A 92 -4.86 -16.26 0.74
C PHE A 92 -5.75 -16.20 1.99
N GLU A 93 -5.84 -17.31 2.73
CA GLU A 93 -6.63 -17.41 3.97
C GLU A 93 -6.15 -16.40 5.03
N ASN A 94 -4.86 -16.40 5.36
CA ASN A 94 -4.33 -15.48 6.38
C ASN A 94 -4.38 -14.04 5.91
N THR A 95 -4.12 -13.75 4.63
CA THR A 95 -4.21 -12.38 4.13
C THR A 95 -5.65 -11.87 4.14
N ARG A 96 -6.63 -12.73 3.85
CA ARG A 96 -8.05 -12.38 3.97
C ARG A 96 -8.45 -12.12 5.43
N ARG A 97 -7.91 -12.90 6.37
CA ARG A 97 -8.13 -12.73 7.82
C ARG A 97 -7.47 -11.45 8.34
N LEU A 98 -6.27 -11.12 7.85
CA LEU A 98 -5.45 -9.99 8.28
C LEU A 98 -5.68 -8.69 7.49
N HIS A 99 -6.58 -8.70 6.51
CA HIS A 99 -6.78 -7.65 5.51
C HIS A 99 -5.61 -7.44 4.54
N GLN A 100 -5.89 -6.73 3.45
CA GLN A 100 -4.88 -6.42 2.43
C GLN A 100 -3.83 -5.43 2.93
N ILE A 101 -4.23 -4.48 3.79
CA ILE A 101 -3.37 -3.34 4.10
C ILE A 101 -2.19 -3.80 4.95
N ARG A 102 -1.01 -3.47 4.41
CA ARG A 102 0.28 -3.63 5.06
C ARG A 102 1.01 -2.30 5.03
N ASP A 103 1.75 -2.01 6.08
CA ASP A 103 2.84 -1.04 5.98
C ASP A 103 3.92 -1.61 5.06
N THR A 104 3.85 -1.25 3.78
CA THR A 104 4.79 -1.73 2.76
C THR A 104 5.87 -0.67 2.57
N VAL A 105 7.10 -1.01 2.94
CA VAL A 105 8.25 -0.14 2.66
C VAL A 105 8.55 -0.22 1.17
N ILE A 106 8.44 0.93 0.50
CA ILE A 106 8.75 1.06 -0.92
C ILE A 106 9.99 1.94 -1.13
N ARG A 107 10.78 1.64 -2.16
CA ARG A 107 11.73 2.60 -2.73
C ARG A 107 11.03 3.34 -3.87
N ILE A 108 11.18 4.65 -3.87
CA ILE A 108 10.62 5.56 -4.87
C ILE A 108 11.79 6.15 -5.65
N HIS A 109 11.65 6.20 -6.97
CA HIS A 109 12.58 6.86 -7.86
C HIS A 109 11.84 7.78 -8.83
N ASP A 110 12.29 9.03 -8.89
CA ASP A 110 11.76 10.09 -9.73
C ASP A 110 12.83 10.50 -10.76
N PRO A 111 12.77 9.97 -11.98
CA PRO A 111 13.77 10.22 -13.02
C PRO A 111 13.80 11.66 -13.51
N VAL A 112 12.71 12.43 -13.33
CA VAL A 112 12.63 13.83 -13.80
C VAL A 112 13.30 14.77 -12.80
N GLY A 113 13.02 14.57 -11.50
CA GLY A 113 13.65 15.36 -10.44
C GLY A 113 15.00 14.85 -9.97
N GLY A 114 15.41 13.65 -10.40
CA GLY A 114 16.58 12.94 -9.87
C GLY A 114 16.43 12.46 -8.43
N GLY A 115 15.19 12.46 -7.90
CA GLY A 115 14.89 12.12 -6.52
C GLY A 115 14.89 10.61 -6.28
N SER A 116 15.42 10.18 -5.14
CA SER A 116 15.29 8.80 -4.66
C SER A 116 15.00 8.82 -3.16
N GLY A 117 14.12 7.94 -2.72
CA GLY A 117 13.76 7.87 -1.31
C GLY A 117 12.97 6.62 -0.96
N TRP A 118 12.46 6.61 0.27
CA TRP A 118 11.63 5.53 0.79
C TRP A 118 10.29 6.08 1.25
N GLY A 119 9.27 5.24 1.17
CA GLY A 119 7.92 5.57 1.64
C GLY A 119 7.25 4.36 2.27
N ASN A 120 6.20 4.63 3.03
CA ASN A 120 5.22 3.64 3.42
C ASN A 120 4.05 3.69 2.43
N TRP A 121 3.69 2.56 1.83
CA TRP A 121 2.58 2.45 0.90
C TRP A 121 1.58 1.40 1.38
N GLN A 122 0.32 1.79 1.51
CA GLN A 122 -0.76 1.02 2.14
C GLN A 122 -1.95 0.89 1.17
N PRO A 123 -1.82 0.13 0.06
CA PRO A 123 -2.85 0.08 -0.97
C PRO A 123 -3.92 -0.96 -0.65
N ILE A 124 -5.11 -0.76 -1.22
CA ILE A 124 -6.12 -1.81 -1.37
C ILE A 124 -6.42 -1.93 -2.87
N ILE A 125 -6.50 -3.17 -3.38
CA ILE A 125 -7.00 -3.44 -4.73
C ILE A 125 -8.22 -4.37 -4.67
N ILE A 126 -9.35 -3.90 -5.21
CA ILE A 126 -10.64 -4.59 -5.16
C ILE A 126 -11.08 -4.95 -6.58
N GLY A 127 -11.71 -6.11 -6.73
CA GLY A 127 -12.27 -6.57 -7.99
C GLY A 127 -11.24 -7.26 -8.90
N ASP A 128 -11.55 -7.25 -10.19
CA ASP A 128 -10.71 -7.78 -11.25
C ASP A 128 -9.54 -6.83 -11.57
N HIS A 129 -8.35 -7.40 -11.73
CA HIS A 129 -7.20 -6.68 -12.28
C HIS A 129 -6.49 -7.58 -13.29
N ARG A 130 -6.82 -7.39 -14.57
CA ARG A 130 -6.40 -8.31 -15.64
C ARG A 130 -4.88 -8.48 -15.72
N ARG A 131 -4.11 -7.39 -15.54
CA ARG A 131 -2.65 -7.42 -15.65
C ARG A 131 -2.01 -8.28 -14.57
N SER A 132 -2.44 -8.12 -13.32
CA SER A 132 -1.92 -8.92 -12.20
C SER A 132 -2.68 -10.23 -11.99
N GLY A 133 -3.59 -10.60 -12.89
CA GLY A 133 -4.35 -11.84 -12.81
C GLY A 133 -5.40 -11.90 -11.69
N LEU A 134 -5.71 -10.78 -11.03
CA LEU A 134 -6.69 -10.76 -9.94
C LEU A 134 -8.11 -10.94 -10.46
N LYS A 135 -8.90 -11.73 -9.71
CA LYS A 135 -10.31 -12.01 -10.01
C LYS A 135 -11.21 -11.37 -8.97
N ALA A 136 -12.36 -10.86 -9.41
CA ALA A 136 -13.36 -10.27 -8.51
C ALA A 136 -13.92 -11.30 -7.51
N ALA A 137 -14.01 -12.58 -7.89
CA ALA A 137 -14.46 -13.66 -7.02
C ALA A 137 -13.58 -13.84 -5.77
N ASP A 138 -12.29 -13.56 -5.90
CA ASP A 138 -11.30 -13.67 -4.82
C ASP A 138 -11.00 -12.31 -4.18
N SER A 139 -11.91 -11.34 -4.34
CA SER A 139 -11.75 -10.02 -3.77
C SER A 139 -12.09 -10.01 -2.28
N PHE A 140 -11.31 -9.24 -1.53
CA PHE A 140 -11.53 -8.94 -0.13
C PHE A 140 -11.03 -7.53 0.17
N TRP A 141 -11.10 -7.09 1.41
CA TRP A 141 -10.52 -5.83 1.89
C TRP A 141 -9.55 -6.15 3.02
#